data_AF-A0A7V0XHN8-F1
#
_entry.id   AF-A0A7V0XHN8-F1
#
_cell.length_a   1.000
_cell.length_b   1.000
_cell.length_c   1.000
_cell.angle_alpha   90.00
_cell.angle_beta   90.00
_cell.angle_gamma   90.00
#
_symmetry.space_group_name_H-M   'P 1'
#
loop_
_entity.id
_entity.type
_entity.pdbx_description
1 polymer ?
#
loop_
_entity_poly.entity_id
_entity_poly.type
_entity_poly.pdbx_seq_one_letter_code
_entity_poly.pdbx_strand_id
1 'polypeptide(L)'
;MNAILLNKNFSAGAYFTAFAAFLLMMILLLLNHSSDPFHECLNLEKEKSIPLFVSVYFFLDFVLVTGWLLGWPGIISILKIEKNRLLQGLFVGGILGPLLDYAETMLSIIIMLQDQSDKLTQNTLYQVWSWLSGLSYLIPYITAMALGIVLLKKIISMRWVAWICMLGLPLGFFGYLWPLTESVTYLWWPLWFLSLGIFAARS
;
A
#
# COMPACT_ATOMS: atom_id res chain seq x y z
N MET A 1 -23.42 10.08 18.33
CA MET A 1 -23.90 9.52 17.04
C MET A 1 -23.23 10.20 15.84
N ASN A 2 -23.09 11.53 15.82
CA ASN A 2 -22.47 12.27 14.70
C ASN A 2 -20.98 11.96 14.45
N ALA A 3 -20.17 11.75 15.49
CA ALA A 3 -18.74 11.49 15.33
C ALA A 3 -18.43 10.14 14.62
N ILE A 4 -19.24 9.11 14.87
CA ILE A 4 -19.06 7.78 14.25
C ILE A 4 -19.45 7.84 12.76
N LEU A 5 -20.54 8.53 12.44
CA LEU A 5 -20.99 8.75 11.07
C LEU A 5 -19.98 9.58 10.26
N LEU A 6 -19.40 10.63 10.86
CA LEU A 6 -18.33 11.39 10.25
C LEU A 6 -17.10 10.52 9.95
N ASN A 7 -16.69 9.69 10.91
CA ASN A 7 -15.51 8.84 10.76
C ASN A 7 -15.71 7.76 9.67
N LYS A 8 -16.92 7.19 9.56
CA LYS A 8 -17.27 6.22 8.52
C LYS A 8 -17.22 6.83 7.12
N ASN A 9 -17.87 7.98 6.93
CA ASN A 9 -17.89 8.67 5.63
C ASN A 9 -16.49 9.14 5.22
N PHE A 10 -15.70 9.63 6.18
CA PHE A 10 -14.32 10.04 5.94
C PHE A 10 -13.43 8.85 5.53
N SER A 11 -13.51 7.73 6.24
CA SER A 11 -12.76 6.51 5.92
C SER A 11 -13.16 5.91 4.57
N ALA A 12 -14.46 5.87 4.26
CA ALA A 12 -14.92 5.46 2.94
C ALA A 12 -14.36 6.37 1.83
N GLY A 13 -14.40 7.70 2.04
CA GLY A 13 -13.81 8.67 1.13
C GLY A 13 -12.31 8.48 0.94
N ALA A 14 -11.56 8.20 2.01
CA ALA A 14 -10.13 7.91 1.95
C ALA A 14 -9.83 6.67 1.10
N TYR A 15 -10.60 5.59 1.28
CA TYR A 15 -10.44 4.37 0.49
C TYR A 15 -10.83 4.53 -0.98
N PHE A 16 -11.88 5.29 -1.30
CA PHE A 16 -12.22 5.60 -2.70
C PHE A 16 -11.17 6.49 -3.36
N THR A 17 -10.56 7.41 -2.60
CA THR A 17 -9.46 8.26 -3.09
C THR A 17 -8.21 7.43 -3.37
N ALA A 18 -7.83 6.51 -2.47
CA ALA A 18 -6.75 5.56 -2.70
C ALA A 18 -7.02 4.68 -3.93
N PHE A 19 -8.24 4.14 -4.05
CA PHE A 19 -8.63 3.36 -5.23
C PHE A 19 -8.46 4.13 -6.54
N ALA A 20 -8.95 5.38 -6.59
CA ALA A 20 -8.83 6.22 -7.79
C ALA A 20 -7.37 6.55 -8.12
N ALA A 21 -6.55 6.86 -7.11
CA ALA A 21 -5.13 7.11 -7.29
C ALA A 21 -4.40 5.86 -7.83
N PHE A 22 -4.73 4.67 -7.32
CA PHE A 22 -4.14 3.41 -7.77
C PHE A 22 -4.48 3.13 -9.24
N LEU A 23 -5.76 3.29 -9.61
CA LEU A 23 -6.19 3.09 -10.99
C LEU A 23 -5.49 4.06 -11.94
N LEU A 24 -5.35 5.32 -11.55
CA LEU A 24 -4.63 6.31 -12.34
C LEU A 24 -3.16 5.92 -12.51
N MET A 25 -2.51 5.44 -11.44
CA MET A 25 -1.13 4.93 -11.48
C MET A 25 -1.00 3.76 -12.46
N MET A 26 -1.92 2.77 -12.41
CA MET A 26 -1.91 1.64 -13.34
C MET A 26 -2.13 2.08 -14.80
N ILE A 27 -3.05 3.02 -15.05
CA ILE A 27 -3.29 3.55 -16.39
C ILE A 27 -2.03 4.23 -16.91
N LEU A 28 -1.36 5.06 -16.09
CA LEU A 28 -0.12 5.71 -16.47
C LEU A 28 1.01 4.71 -16.76
N LEU A 29 1.13 3.65 -15.95
CA LEU A 29 2.09 2.56 -16.18
C LEU A 29 1.79 1.78 -17.47
N LEU A 30 0.52 1.55 -17.80
CA LEU A 30 0.12 0.86 -19.03
C LEU A 30 0.30 1.73 -20.28
N LEU A 31 0.12 3.06 -20.15
CA LEU A 31 0.31 4.00 -21.25
C LEU A 31 1.79 4.30 -21.51
N ASN A 32 2.63 4.23 -20.48
CA ASN A 32 4.07 4.44 -20.58
C ASN A 32 4.77 3.07 -20.73
N HIS A 33 4.76 2.54 -21.96
CA HIS A 33 5.24 1.19 -22.30
C HIS A 33 6.76 0.96 -22.09
N SER A 34 7.51 1.94 -21.62
CA SER A 34 8.96 1.84 -21.39
C SER A 34 9.28 1.47 -19.95
N SER A 35 9.99 0.35 -19.80
CA SER A 35 10.92 0.02 -18.71
C SER A 35 10.59 0.55 -17.32
N ASP A 36 10.27 -0.38 -16.42
CA ASP A 36 10.40 -0.30 -14.96
C ASP A 36 10.87 1.09 -14.45
N PRO A 37 10.02 1.87 -13.76
CA PRO A 37 10.32 3.26 -13.38
C PRO A 37 11.64 3.39 -12.60
N PHE A 38 12.10 2.32 -11.95
CA PHE A 38 13.39 2.25 -11.29
C PHE A 38 14.58 2.21 -12.27
N HIS A 39 14.43 1.53 -13.41
CA HIS A 39 15.41 1.51 -14.50
C HIS A 39 15.47 2.82 -15.29
N GLU A 40 14.33 3.49 -15.51
CA GLU A 40 14.32 4.85 -16.05
C GLU A 40 15.02 5.81 -15.06
N CYS A 41 14.74 5.66 -13.77
CA CYS A 41 15.41 6.40 -12.68
C CYS A 41 16.93 6.25 -12.66
N LEU A 42 17.47 5.05 -12.89
CA LEU A 42 18.90 4.78 -12.96
C LEU A 42 19.60 5.35 -14.21
N ASN A 43 18.86 5.57 -15.30
CA ASN A 43 19.39 6.14 -16.55
C ASN A 43 19.35 7.69 -16.60
N LEU A 44 18.79 8.35 -15.57
CA LEU A 44 18.61 9.80 -15.50
C LEU A 44 19.87 10.61 -15.15
N GLU A 45 21.05 9.98 -15.03
CA GLU A 45 22.33 10.69 -14.85
C GLU A 45 22.60 11.77 -15.94
N LYS A 46 21.87 11.75 -17.05
CA LYS A 46 22.04 12.70 -18.17
C LYS A 46 21.12 13.93 -18.16
N GLU A 47 20.02 13.95 -17.42
CA GLU A 47 19.09 15.10 -17.37
C GLU A 47 18.97 15.67 -15.95
N LYS A 48 19.33 16.95 -15.77
CA LYS A 48 19.26 17.67 -14.48
C LYS A 48 17.83 17.88 -13.94
N SER A 49 16.82 17.29 -14.55
CA SER A 49 15.42 17.40 -14.16
C SER A 49 14.84 16.02 -13.89
N ILE A 50 14.22 15.85 -12.72
CA ILE A 50 13.39 14.68 -12.44
C ILE A 50 12.27 14.67 -13.49
N PRO A 51 12.13 13.61 -14.29
CA PRO A 51 11.11 13.54 -15.32
C PRO A 51 9.73 13.59 -14.66
N LEU A 52 8.79 14.25 -15.33
CA LEU A 52 7.42 14.44 -14.86
C LEU A 52 6.78 13.12 -14.42
N PHE A 53 7.07 12.03 -15.12
CA PHE A 53 6.58 10.68 -14.82
C PHE A 53 6.95 10.22 -13.41
N VAL A 54 8.21 10.37 -13.01
CA VAL A 54 8.71 10.00 -11.67
C VAL A 54 8.04 10.83 -10.58
N SER A 55 7.85 12.13 -10.82
CA SER A 55 7.13 13.01 -9.87
C SER A 55 5.65 12.64 -9.72
N VAL A 56 4.99 12.27 -10.82
CA VAL A 56 3.59 11.82 -10.80
C VAL A 56 3.46 10.48 -10.08
N TYR A 57 4.39 9.55 -10.30
CA TYR A 57 4.42 8.26 -9.60
C TYR A 57 4.53 8.45 -8.07
N PHE A 58 5.52 9.22 -7.60
CA PHE A 58 5.68 9.51 -6.17
C PHE A 58 4.46 10.22 -5.57
N PHE A 59 3.83 11.13 -6.31
CA PHE A 59 2.62 11.80 -5.84
C PHE A 59 1.46 10.81 -5.67
N LEU A 60 1.28 9.88 -6.62
CA LEU A 60 0.23 8.88 -6.54
C LEU A 60 0.49 7.88 -5.40
N ASP A 61 1.73 7.45 -5.23
CA ASP A 61 2.17 6.61 -4.12
C ASP A 61 1.88 7.28 -2.75
N PHE A 62 2.18 8.57 -2.63
CA PHE A 62 1.82 9.36 -1.46
C PHE A 62 0.31 9.40 -1.20
N VAL A 63 -0.52 9.55 -2.24
CA VAL A 63 -1.99 9.53 -2.11
C VAL A 63 -2.47 8.15 -1.66
N LEU A 64 -1.83 7.07 -2.12
CA LEU A 64 -2.14 5.69 -1.71
C LEU A 64 -1.83 5.45 -0.24
N VAL A 65 -0.61 5.75 0.19
CA VAL A 65 -0.16 5.68 1.58
C VAL A 65 -1.09 6.49 2.48
N THR A 66 -1.44 7.71 2.06
CA THR A 66 -2.32 8.59 2.83
C THR A 66 -3.74 8.04 2.93
N GLY A 67 -4.34 7.63 1.81
CA GLY A 67 -5.69 7.06 1.80
C GLY A 67 -5.79 5.76 2.59
N TRP A 68 -4.72 4.96 2.60
CA TRP A 68 -4.57 3.81 3.47
C TRP A 68 -4.57 4.21 4.95
N LEU A 69 -3.67 5.10 5.37
CA LEU A 69 -3.52 5.53 6.76
C LEU A 69 -4.81 6.13 7.31
N LEU A 70 -5.50 6.95 6.51
CA LEU A 70 -6.76 7.59 6.88
C LEU A 70 -7.95 6.63 6.85
N GLY A 71 -7.87 5.56 6.08
CA GLY A 71 -8.89 4.51 6.01
C GLY A 71 -9.00 3.68 7.30
N TRP A 72 -7.87 3.33 7.93
CA TRP A 72 -7.85 2.45 9.11
C TRP A 72 -8.67 2.92 10.31
N PRO A 73 -8.62 4.20 10.74
CA PRO A 73 -9.44 4.71 11.84
C PRO A 73 -10.95 4.40 11.69
N GLY A 74 -11.48 4.40 10.46
CA GLY A 74 -12.88 4.06 10.22
C GLY A 74 -13.17 2.57 10.36
N ILE A 75 -12.32 1.70 9.81
CA ILE A 75 -12.42 0.23 9.99
C ILE A 75 -12.39 -0.13 11.48
N ILE A 76 -11.52 0.53 12.23
CA ILE A 76 -11.34 0.31 13.67
C ILE A 76 -12.57 0.72 14.46
N SER A 77 -13.14 1.88 14.11
CA SER A 77 -14.37 2.38 14.72
C SER A 77 -15.55 1.44 14.45
N ILE A 78 -15.63 0.86 13.24
CA ILE A 78 -16.65 -0.12 12.88
C ILE A 78 -16.47 -1.42 13.67
N LEU A 79 -15.23 -1.90 13.82
CA LEU A 79 -14.93 -3.17 14.48
C LEU A 79 -14.91 -3.12 16.01
N LYS A 80 -15.04 -1.92 16.61
CA LYS A 80 -15.06 -1.65 18.06
C LYS A 80 -13.90 -2.35 18.78
N ILE A 81 -12.67 -1.97 18.44
CA ILE A 81 -11.40 -2.66 18.79
C ILE A 81 -11.06 -2.67 20.29
N GLU A 82 -11.78 -1.92 21.12
CA GLU A 82 -11.36 -1.51 22.48
C GLU A 82 -10.89 -2.63 23.45
N LYS A 83 -11.18 -3.91 23.19
CA LYS A 83 -10.76 -5.02 24.08
C LYS A 83 -10.00 -6.18 23.42
N ASN A 84 -9.74 -6.17 22.11
CA ASN A 84 -9.15 -7.32 21.42
C ASN A 84 -7.70 -7.04 20.97
N ARG A 85 -6.73 -7.71 21.59
CA ARG A 85 -5.29 -7.61 21.27
C ARG A 85 -4.97 -7.89 19.80
N LEU A 86 -5.67 -8.83 19.16
CA LEU A 86 -5.46 -9.16 17.75
C LEU A 86 -5.89 -8.00 16.85
N LEU A 87 -6.97 -7.31 17.20
CA LEU A 87 -7.45 -6.13 16.50
C LEU A 87 -6.54 -4.90 16.73
N GLN A 88 -5.92 -4.78 17.90
CA GLN A 88 -4.89 -3.77 18.15
C GLN A 88 -3.62 -4.02 17.34
N GLY A 89 -3.15 -5.28 17.27
CA GLY A 89 -2.02 -5.66 16.41
C GLY A 89 -2.29 -5.40 14.94
N LEU A 90 -3.53 -5.65 14.47
CA LEU A 90 -3.98 -5.29 13.13
C LEU A 90 -3.92 -3.80 12.84
N PHE A 91 -4.30 -2.96 13.81
CA PHE A 91 -4.18 -1.52 13.66
C PHE A 91 -2.72 -1.09 13.50
N VAL A 92 -1.85 -1.62 14.35
CA VAL A 92 -0.41 -1.33 14.30
C VAL A 92 0.17 -1.78 12.96
N GLY A 93 -0.13 -3.00 12.49
CA GLY A 93 0.29 -3.47 11.17
C GLY A 93 -0.28 -2.62 10.02
N GLY A 94 -1.53 -2.19 10.14
CA GLY A 94 -2.21 -1.33 9.18
C GLY A 94 -1.60 0.07 9.06
N ILE A 95 -0.97 0.58 10.12
CA ILE A 95 -0.20 1.84 10.07
C ILE A 95 1.25 1.59 9.65
N LEU A 96 1.87 0.52 10.15
CA LEU A 96 3.29 0.23 9.89
C LEU A 96 3.57 -0.02 8.42
N GLY A 97 2.71 -0.75 7.70
CA GLY A 97 2.88 -1.02 6.27
C GLY A 97 3.12 0.25 5.45
N PRO A 98 2.17 1.22 5.43
CA PRO A 98 2.33 2.48 4.70
C PRO A 98 3.50 3.35 5.17
N LEU A 99 3.84 3.31 6.46
CA LEU A 99 5.01 4.05 6.96
C LEU A 99 6.32 3.45 6.44
N LEU A 100 6.39 2.12 6.32
CA LEU A 100 7.55 1.43 5.77
C LEU A 100 7.66 1.64 4.26
N ASP A 101 6.54 1.64 3.56
CA ASP A 101 6.44 1.98 2.13
C ASP A 101 6.95 3.41 1.88
N TYR A 102 6.47 4.38 2.67
CA TYR A 102 6.99 5.76 2.61
C TYR A 102 8.50 5.84 2.92
N ALA A 103 8.97 5.10 3.92
CA ALA A 103 10.39 5.07 4.28
C ALA A 103 11.25 4.44 3.18
N GLU A 104 10.78 3.38 2.54
CA GLU A 104 11.41 2.75 1.37
C GLU A 104 11.54 3.74 0.22
N THR A 105 10.44 4.43 -0.11
CA THR A 105 10.36 5.46 -1.15
C THR A 105 11.33 6.62 -0.88
N MET A 106 11.47 7.06 0.38
CA MET A 106 12.45 8.09 0.73
C MET A 106 13.90 7.58 0.63
N LEU A 107 14.14 6.33 1.05
CA LEU A 107 15.47 5.73 1.01
C LEU A 107 15.94 5.48 -0.42
N SER A 108 15.04 5.11 -1.34
CA SER A 108 15.35 4.95 -2.76
C SER A 108 15.79 6.28 -3.39
N ILE A 109 15.11 7.39 -3.07
CA ILE A 109 15.51 8.74 -3.50
C ILE A 109 16.89 9.11 -2.96
N ILE A 110 17.17 8.82 -1.67
CA ILE A 110 18.49 9.09 -1.07
C ILE A 110 19.58 8.31 -1.79
N ILE A 111 19.36 7.02 -2.07
CA ILE A 111 20.29 6.16 -2.81
C ILE A 111 20.52 6.72 -4.23
N MET A 112 19.48 7.23 -4.89
CA MET A 112 19.59 7.82 -6.23
C MET A 112 20.35 9.14 -6.26
N LEU A 113 20.22 9.98 -5.22
CA LEU A 113 20.86 11.30 -5.16
C LEU A 113 22.29 11.25 -4.59
N GLN A 114 22.71 10.12 -4.04
CA GLN A 114 24.00 9.99 -3.40
C GLN A 114 25.13 9.79 -4.42
N ASP A 115 26.24 10.49 -4.20
CA ASP A 115 27.46 10.35 -5.00
C ASP A 115 28.02 8.92 -4.88
N GLN A 116 28.21 8.23 -6.02
CA GLN A 116 28.62 6.83 -6.08
C GLN A 116 30.09 6.58 -5.71
N SER A 117 30.81 7.62 -5.31
CA SER A 117 32.21 7.54 -4.91
C SER A 117 32.42 6.75 -3.60
N ASP A 118 31.43 6.69 -2.70
CA ASP A 118 31.50 5.92 -1.45
C ASP A 118 30.71 4.59 -1.51
N LYS A 119 31.40 3.55 -2.00
CA LYS A 119 30.84 2.20 -2.16
C LYS A 119 30.45 1.52 -0.85
N LEU A 120 31.06 1.87 0.29
CA LEU A 120 30.75 1.25 1.57
C LEU A 120 29.38 1.75 2.06
N THR A 121 29.19 3.06 2.05
CA THR A 121 27.93 3.70 2.45
C THR A 121 26.79 3.30 1.50
N GLN A 122 27.06 3.23 0.18
CA GLN A 122 26.07 2.77 -0.80
C GLN A 122 25.61 1.33 -0.56
N ASN A 123 26.53 0.41 -0.26
CA ASN A 123 26.19 -0.98 0.04
C ASN A 123 25.35 -1.11 1.32
N THR A 124 25.68 -0.33 2.36
CA THR A 124 24.88 -0.33 3.59
C THR A 124 23.46 0.19 3.36
N LEU A 125 23.31 1.27 2.60
CA LEU A 125 21.99 1.82 2.27
C LEU A 125 21.16 0.87 1.42
N TYR A 126 21.78 0.21 0.43
CA TYR A 126 21.09 -0.78 -0.39
C TYR A 126 20.63 -2.00 0.42
N GLN A 127 21.45 -2.46 1.37
CA GLN A 127 21.04 -3.53 2.27
C GLN A 127 19.83 -3.09 3.10
N VAL A 128 19.88 -1.93 3.76
CA VAL A 128 18.77 -1.40 4.56
C VAL A 128 17.50 -1.25 3.71
N TRP A 129 17.64 -0.75 2.48
CA TRP A 129 16.53 -0.66 1.52
C TRP A 129 15.94 -2.02 1.19
N SER A 130 16.76 -3.03 0.91
CA SER A 130 16.28 -4.38 0.62
C SER A 130 15.49 -4.99 1.78
N TRP A 131 15.94 -4.79 3.03
CA TRP A 131 15.20 -5.23 4.21
C TRP A 131 13.87 -4.48 4.38
N LEU A 132 13.88 -3.16 4.16
CA LEU A 132 12.67 -2.33 4.23
C LEU A 132 11.67 -2.73 3.16
N SER A 133 12.11 -2.93 1.91
CA SER A 133 11.28 -3.33 0.77
C SER A 133 10.58 -4.68 1.01
N GLY A 134 11.28 -5.65 1.61
CA GLY A 134 10.65 -6.92 2.00
C GLY A 134 9.55 -6.75 3.05
N LEU A 135 9.74 -5.84 4.01
CA LEU A 135 8.77 -5.58 5.08
C LEU A 135 7.59 -4.73 4.60
N SER A 136 7.84 -3.66 3.83
CA SER A 136 6.82 -2.81 3.21
C SER A 136 5.92 -3.62 2.29
N TYR A 137 6.48 -4.61 1.57
CA TYR A 137 5.69 -5.52 0.76
C TYR A 137 4.82 -6.45 1.62
N LEU A 138 5.40 -7.16 2.59
CA LEU A 138 4.73 -8.28 3.26
C LEU A 138 3.70 -7.87 4.33
N ILE A 139 4.00 -6.83 5.12
CA ILE A 139 3.15 -6.40 6.25
C ILE A 139 1.72 -6.02 5.80
N PRO A 140 1.53 -5.25 4.72
CA PRO A 140 0.22 -4.95 4.16
C PRO A 140 -0.63 -6.20 3.87
N TYR A 141 -0.05 -7.22 3.22
CA TYR A 141 -0.77 -8.46 2.90
C TYR A 141 -1.11 -9.29 4.14
N ILE A 142 -0.19 -9.39 5.12
CA ILE A 142 -0.47 -10.07 6.40
C ILE A 142 -1.61 -9.37 7.13
N THR A 143 -1.57 -8.03 7.15
CA THR A 143 -2.59 -7.21 7.81
C THR A 143 -3.95 -7.37 7.14
N ALA A 144 -3.99 -7.37 5.79
CA ALA A 144 -5.22 -7.62 5.04
C ALA A 144 -5.79 -9.01 5.33
N MET A 145 -4.96 -10.06 5.32
CA MET A 145 -5.37 -11.42 5.63
C MET A 145 -5.98 -11.53 7.04
N ALA A 146 -5.30 -10.99 8.04
CA ALA A 146 -5.79 -11.01 9.41
C ALA A 146 -7.08 -10.19 9.57
N LEU A 147 -7.24 -9.07 8.84
CA LEU A 147 -8.50 -8.31 8.78
C LEU A 147 -9.62 -9.17 8.17
N GLY A 148 -9.34 -9.89 7.08
CA GLY A 148 -10.30 -10.81 6.45
C GLY A 148 -10.78 -11.90 7.40
N ILE A 149 -9.88 -12.51 8.17
CA ILE A 149 -10.24 -13.50 9.21
C ILE A 149 -11.16 -12.89 10.27
N VAL A 150 -10.89 -11.66 10.70
CA VAL A 150 -11.74 -10.98 11.69
C VAL A 150 -13.12 -10.66 11.09
N LEU A 151 -13.18 -10.19 9.85
CA LEU A 151 -14.42 -9.87 9.16
C LEU A 151 -15.30 -11.11 9.00
N LEU A 152 -14.74 -12.26 8.61
CA LEU A 152 -15.49 -13.52 8.53
C LEU A 152 -16.11 -13.93 9.87
N LYS A 153 -15.38 -13.73 10.98
CA LYS A 153 -15.85 -14.09 12.32
C LYS A 153 -16.94 -13.15 12.85
N LYS A 154 -16.95 -11.89 12.43
CA LYS A 154 -17.83 -10.86 13.01
C LYS A 154 -19.01 -10.46 12.12
N ILE A 155 -18.89 -10.51 10.80
CA ILE A 155 -19.83 -9.84 9.88
C ILE A 155 -20.22 -10.77 8.73
N ILE A 156 -21.41 -11.37 8.83
CA ILE A 156 -21.94 -12.32 7.84
C ILE A 156 -22.36 -11.62 6.53
N SER A 157 -22.80 -10.35 6.59
CA SER A 157 -23.36 -9.63 5.45
C SER A 157 -22.34 -9.18 4.40
N MET A 158 -21.03 -9.21 4.71
CA MET A 158 -19.96 -8.75 3.79
C MET A 158 -18.82 -9.77 3.66
N ARG A 159 -19.17 -11.05 3.54
CA ARG A 159 -18.18 -12.14 3.36
C ARG A 159 -17.26 -11.92 2.16
N TRP A 160 -17.75 -11.32 1.08
CA TRP A 160 -16.94 -11.03 -0.12
C TRP A 160 -15.76 -10.09 0.17
N VAL A 161 -15.94 -9.06 1.02
CA VAL A 161 -14.83 -8.18 1.47
C VAL A 161 -13.79 -8.99 2.22
N ALA A 162 -14.24 -9.89 3.08
CA ALA A 162 -13.37 -10.75 3.84
C ALA A 162 -12.57 -11.71 2.95
N TRP A 163 -13.21 -12.28 1.92
CA TRP A 163 -12.52 -13.11 0.92
C TRP A 163 -11.46 -12.33 0.15
N ILE A 164 -11.78 -11.11 -0.32
CA ILE A 164 -10.81 -10.25 -1.02
C ILE A 164 -9.62 -9.93 -0.12
N CYS A 165 -9.86 -9.58 1.15
CA CYS A 165 -8.81 -9.37 2.14
C CYS A 165 -7.91 -10.61 2.32
N MET A 166 -8.49 -11.82 2.36
CA MET A 166 -7.76 -13.07 2.55
C MET A 166 -6.95 -13.51 1.33
N LEU A 167 -7.37 -13.13 0.12
CA LEU A 167 -6.63 -13.43 -1.11
C LEU A 167 -5.32 -12.65 -1.23
N GLY A 168 -5.16 -11.56 -0.48
CA GLY A 168 -3.95 -10.74 -0.52
C GLY A 168 -2.68 -11.51 -0.20
N LEU A 169 -2.65 -12.25 0.91
CA LEU A 169 -1.43 -12.97 1.33
C LEU A 169 -1.01 -14.09 0.37
N PRO A 170 -1.90 -14.97 -0.12
CA PRO A 170 -1.56 -15.89 -1.19
C PRO A 170 -1.02 -15.17 -2.43
N LEU A 171 -1.69 -14.10 -2.88
CA LEU A 171 -1.26 -13.34 -4.06
C LEU A 171 0.11 -12.70 -3.84
N GLY A 172 0.35 -12.08 -2.70
CA GLY A 172 1.65 -11.50 -2.35
C GLY A 172 2.75 -12.56 -2.26
N PHE A 173 2.47 -13.73 -1.69
CA PHE A 173 3.43 -14.83 -1.62
C PHE A 173 3.78 -15.36 -3.01
N PHE A 174 2.78 -15.57 -3.88
CA PHE A 174 3.04 -15.99 -5.26
C PHE A 174 3.73 -14.91 -6.08
N GLY A 175 3.33 -13.63 -5.92
CA GLY A 175 3.96 -12.47 -6.55
C GLY A 175 5.43 -12.36 -6.22
N TYR A 176 5.79 -12.54 -4.95
CA TYR A 176 7.19 -12.53 -4.50
C TYR A 176 8.02 -13.69 -5.07
N LEU A 177 7.42 -14.87 -5.24
CA LEU A 177 8.13 -16.06 -5.75
C LEU A 177 8.17 -16.13 -7.28
N TRP A 178 7.24 -15.48 -7.98
CA TRP A 178 7.04 -15.65 -9.40
C TRP A 178 6.73 -14.31 -10.10
N PRO A 179 7.70 -13.72 -10.85
CA PRO A 179 7.56 -12.39 -11.45
C PRO A 179 6.34 -12.22 -12.37
N LEU A 180 5.91 -13.30 -13.05
CA LEU A 180 4.69 -13.25 -13.90
C LEU A 180 3.39 -13.06 -13.10
N THR A 181 3.41 -13.22 -11.77
CA THR A 181 2.26 -12.99 -10.89
C THR A 181 2.31 -11.65 -10.16
N GLU A 182 3.39 -10.90 -10.31
CA GLU A 182 3.53 -9.55 -9.74
C GLU A 182 2.43 -8.62 -10.29
N SER A 183 2.13 -8.72 -11.60
CA SER A 183 1.00 -8.03 -12.26
C SER A 183 -0.35 -8.29 -11.58
N VAL A 184 -0.55 -9.50 -11.04
CA VAL A 184 -1.78 -9.89 -10.36
C VAL A 184 -1.87 -9.25 -8.98
N THR A 185 -0.74 -9.06 -8.30
CA THR A 185 -0.71 -8.32 -7.03
C THR A 185 -1.07 -6.85 -7.19
N TYR A 186 -0.67 -6.22 -8.30
CA TYR A 186 -1.09 -4.85 -8.62
C TYR A 186 -2.60 -4.74 -8.88
N LEU A 187 -3.26 -5.78 -9.41
CA LEU A 187 -4.72 -5.78 -9.59
C LEU A 187 -5.48 -5.98 -8.27
N TRP A 188 -4.88 -6.61 -7.28
CA TRP A 188 -5.53 -6.88 -6.00
C TRP A 188 -5.68 -5.63 -5.14
N TRP A 189 -4.68 -4.74 -5.12
CA TRP A 189 -4.71 -3.49 -4.35
C TRP A 189 -5.95 -2.61 -4.60
N PRO A 190 -6.32 -2.25 -5.84
CA PRO A 190 -7.49 -1.44 -6.09
C PRO A 190 -8.79 -2.20 -5.72
N LEU A 191 -8.86 -3.50 -5.95
CA LEU A 191 -9.99 -4.31 -5.50
C LEU A 191 -10.13 -4.30 -3.97
N TRP A 192 -9.01 -4.38 -3.25
CA TRP A 192 -8.98 -4.31 -1.79
C TRP A 192 -9.46 -2.96 -1.27
N PHE A 193 -8.92 -1.85 -1.81
CA PHE A 193 -9.35 -0.49 -1.44
C PHE A 193 -10.84 -0.24 -1.73
N LEU A 194 -11.32 -0.64 -2.91
CA LEU A 194 -12.73 -0.54 -3.27
C LEU A 194 -13.61 -1.33 -2.29
N SER A 195 -13.19 -2.54 -1.93
CA SER A 195 -13.92 -3.42 -1.02
C SER A 195 -14.05 -2.80 0.37
N LEU A 196 -12.96 -2.23 0.90
CA LEU A 196 -12.96 -1.55 2.19
C LEU A 196 -13.75 -0.24 2.16
N GLY A 197 -13.71 0.52 1.06
CA GLY A 197 -14.54 1.71 0.88
C GLY A 197 -16.03 1.39 0.94
N ILE A 198 -16.47 0.35 0.22
CA ILE A 198 -17.86 -0.14 0.25
C ILE A 198 -18.23 -0.63 1.65
N PHE A 199 -17.33 -1.37 2.31
CA PHE A 199 -17.53 -1.85 3.67
C PHE A 199 -17.71 -0.70 4.67
N ALA A 200 -16.83 0.31 4.61
CA ALA A 200 -16.86 1.48 5.49
C ALA A 200 -18.13 2.32 5.27
N ALA A 201 -18.59 2.46 4.02
CA ALA A 201 -19.80 3.22 3.68
C ALA A 201 -21.11 2.52 4.12
N ARG A 202 -21.11 1.18 4.19
CA ARG A 202 -22.32 0.38 4.50
C ARG A 202 -22.45 -0.04 5.96
N SER A 203 -21.37 0.01 6.74
CA SER A 203 -21.33 -0.41 8.15
C SER A 203 -21.77 0.70 9.10
#